data_AF-A0A3N5LMM0-F1
#
_entry.id   AF-A0A3N5LMM0-F1
#
_cell.length_a   1.000
_cell.length_b   1.000
_cell.length_c   1.000
_cell.angle_alpha   90.00
_cell.angle_beta   90.00
_cell.angle_gamma   90.00
#
_symmetry.space_group_name_H-M   'P 1'
#
loop_
_entity.id
_entity.type
_entity.pdbx_description
1 polymer ?
#
loop_
_entity_poly.entity_id
_entity_poly.type
_entity_poly.pdbx_seq_one_letter_code
_entity_poly.pdbx_strand_id
1 'polypeptide(L)'
;MLPVSFLSDYGHRDEFVGVVHGVIARIAPEVRVIDIGHDFPPGDVRAGALALLRAVQYVPQGVALAVIDPGVGTSRRAIAAATPWGLFLGPDNGLLAPAVAIVGGAEEIRS
;
A
#
# COMPACT_ATOMS: atom_id res chain seq x y z
N MET A 1 -9.82 15.12 -4.42
CA MET A 1 -9.00 14.42 -3.40
C MET A 1 -8.04 13.48 -4.10
N LEU A 2 -6.92 13.16 -3.47
CA LEU A 2 -5.97 12.18 -4.02
C LEU A 2 -6.56 10.76 -3.88
N PRO A 3 -6.47 9.90 -4.92
CA PRO A 3 -6.93 8.52 -4.85
C PRO A 3 -6.03 7.68 -3.93
N VAL A 4 -6.59 6.57 -3.42
CA VAL A 4 -5.84 5.54 -2.69
C VAL A 4 -5.73 4.31 -3.59
N SER A 5 -4.50 3.95 -3.97
CA SER A 5 -4.22 2.68 -4.64
C SER A 5 -3.87 1.63 -3.59
N PHE A 6 -4.58 0.50 -3.55
CA PHE A 6 -4.49 -0.48 -2.47
C PHE A 6 -4.01 -1.85 -2.95
N LEU A 7 -3.01 -2.41 -2.27
CA LEU A 7 -2.49 -3.76 -2.49
C LEU A 7 -2.41 -4.51 -1.15
N SER A 8 -2.77 -5.79 -1.11
CA SER A 8 -2.58 -6.63 0.09
C SER A 8 -2.43 -8.12 -0.19
N ASP A 9 -2.15 -8.95 0.81
CA ASP A 9 -2.23 -10.43 0.73
C ASP A 9 -3.47 -11.03 1.42
N TYR A 10 -4.47 -10.20 1.76
CA TYR A 10 -5.69 -10.60 2.46
C TYR A 10 -6.60 -11.57 1.69
N GLY A 11 -6.51 -11.56 0.36
CA GLY A 11 -7.48 -12.19 -0.53
C GLY A 11 -8.89 -11.59 -0.44
N HIS A 12 -9.81 -12.20 -1.17
CA HIS A 12 -11.22 -11.78 -1.26
C HIS A 12 -12.21 -12.74 -0.57
N ARG A 13 -11.71 -13.70 0.20
CA ARG A 13 -12.54 -14.74 0.83
C ARG A 13 -13.25 -14.25 2.09
N ASP A 14 -12.61 -13.33 2.79
CA ASP A 14 -13.06 -12.75 4.06
C ASP A 14 -13.23 -11.23 3.92
N GLU A 15 -13.68 -10.56 4.99
CA GLU A 15 -14.13 -9.17 4.95
C GLU A 15 -13.02 -8.11 4.90
N PHE A 16 -11.74 -8.48 5.05
CA PHE A 16 -10.65 -7.53 5.32
C PHE A 16 -10.55 -6.39 4.30
N VAL A 17 -10.57 -6.69 2.99
CA VAL A 17 -10.53 -5.66 1.93
C VAL A 17 -11.73 -4.71 2.06
N GLY A 18 -12.92 -5.26 2.29
CA GLY A 18 -14.14 -4.49 2.50
C GLY A 18 -14.09 -3.60 3.74
N VAL A 19 -13.47 -4.08 4.83
CA VAL A 19 -13.25 -3.28 6.04
C VAL A 19 -12.30 -2.11 5.78
N VAL A 20 -11.18 -2.33 5.05
CA VAL A 20 -10.26 -1.25 4.67
C VAL A 20 -10.99 -0.19 3.84
N HIS A 21 -11.74 -0.61 2.81
CA HIS A 21 -12.56 0.29 1.99
C HIS A 21 -13.57 1.05 2.84
N GLY A 22 -14.28 0.38 3.75
CA GLY A 22 -15.25 1.00 4.65
C GLY A 22 -14.63 2.02 5.60
N VAL A 23 -13.43 1.77 6.12
CA VAL A 23 -12.70 2.73 6.95
C VAL A 23 -12.30 3.96 6.14
N ILE A 24 -11.78 3.78 4.93
CA ILE A 24 -11.44 4.89 4.02
C ILE A 24 -12.69 5.71 3.72
N ALA A 25 -13.80 5.07 3.33
CA ALA A 25 -15.06 5.75 3.00
C ALA A 25 -15.66 6.53 4.19
N ARG A 26 -15.49 6.04 5.43
CA ARG A 26 -15.93 6.76 6.63
C ARG A 26 -15.09 8.00 6.93
N ILE A 27 -13.79 7.97 6.63
CA ILE A 27 -12.87 9.08 6.90
C ILE A 27 -12.90 10.10 5.75
N ALA A 28 -12.95 9.62 4.51
CA ALA A 28 -12.85 10.42 3.31
C ALA A 28 -13.75 9.85 2.21
N PRO A 29 -15.07 10.11 2.25
CA PRO A 29 -16.07 9.48 1.36
C PRO A 29 -15.89 9.80 -0.13
N GLU A 30 -15.23 10.92 -0.45
CA GLU A 30 -14.95 11.36 -1.82
C GLU A 30 -13.65 10.76 -2.39
N VAL A 31 -12.90 9.98 -1.60
CA VAL A 31 -11.67 9.32 -2.05
C VAL A 31 -12.01 8.08 -2.87
N ARG A 32 -11.52 8.05 -4.10
CA ARG A 32 -11.56 6.85 -4.93
C ARG A 32 -10.50 5.86 -4.44
N VAL A 33 -10.93 4.63 -4.15
CA VAL A 33 -10.04 3.48 -3.93
C VAL A 33 -9.83 2.74 -5.25
N ILE A 34 -8.58 2.37 -5.54
CA ILE A 34 -8.17 1.61 -6.72
C ILE A 34 -7.42 0.38 -6.22
N ASP A 35 -8.03 -0.79 -6.31
CA ASP A 35 -7.38 -2.04 -5.94
C ASP A 35 -6.37 -2.46 -7.02
N ILE A 36 -5.09 -2.58 -6.62
CA ILE A 36 -4.01 -3.14 -7.44
C ILE A 36 -4.10 -4.68 -7.42
N GLY A 37 -4.46 -5.25 -6.27
CA GLY A 37 -4.66 -6.68 -6.09
C GLY A 37 -4.56 -7.12 -4.63
N HIS A 38 -5.26 -8.19 -4.28
CA HIS A 38 -5.33 -8.69 -2.90
C HIS A 38 -4.97 -10.17 -2.71
N ASP A 39 -4.86 -10.94 -3.80
CA ASP A 39 -4.64 -12.39 -3.76
C ASP A 39 -3.14 -12.78 -3.86
N PHE A 40 -2.26 -11.98 -3.26
CA PHE A 40 -0.84 -12.30 -3.19
C PHE A 40 -0.60 -13.48 -2.24
N PRO A 41 0.43 -14.33 -2.48
CA PRO A 41 0.76 -15.40 -1.55
C PRO A 41 1.00 -14.83 -0.14
N PRO A 42 0.43 -15.45 0.91
CA PRO A 42 0.52 -14.92 2.27
C PRO A 42 1.97 -14.67 2.70
N GLY A 43 2.27 -13.45 3.12
CA GLY A 43 3.59 -13.04 3.58
C GLY A 43 4.65 -12.86 2.49
N ASP A 44 4.31 -13.00 1.20
CA ASP A 44 5.27 -12.81 0.10
C ASP A 44 5.49 -11.33 -0.22
N VAL A 45 6.28 -10.70 0.65
CA VAL A 45 6.68 -9.28 0.53
C VAL A 45 7.35 -8.99 -0.81
N ARG A 46 8.10 -9.95 -1.37
CA ARG A 46 8.81 -9.75 -2.65
C ARG A 46 7.84 -9.69 -3.82
N ALA A 47 6.86 -10.59 -3.86
CA ALA A 47 5.81 -10.56 -4.88
C ALA A 47 5.02 -9.25 -4.84
N GLY A 48 4.61 -8.80 -3.63
CA GLY A 48 3.94 -7.52 -3.45
C GLY A 48 4.78 -6.32 -3.88
N ALA A 49 6.07 -6.29 -3.50
CA ALA A 49 6.95 -5.18 -3.84
C ALA A 49 7.17 -5.06 -5.36
N LEU A 50 7.30 -6.19 -6.06
CA LEU A 50 7.43 -6.21 -7.51
C LEU A 50 6.13 -5.80 -8.22
N ALA A 51 4.97 -6.19 -7.69
CA ALA A 51 3.69 -5.76 -8.23
C ALA A 51 3.44 -4.27 -8.01
N LEU A 52 3.75 -3.75 -6.82
CA LEU A 52 3.65 -2.32 -6.52
C LEU A 52 4.57 -1.49 -7.42
N LEU A 53 5.82 -1.93 -7.61
CA LEU A 53 6.79 -1.33 -8.54
C LEU A 53 6.24 -1.23 -9.97
N ARG A 54 5.53 -2.25 -10.44
CA ARG A 54 4.92 -2.24 -11.78
C ARG A 54 3.69 -1.35 -11.83
N ALA A 55 2.83 -1.43 -10.82
CA ALA A 55 1.56 -0.72 -10.78
C ALA A 55 1.71 0.80 -10.65
N VAL A 56 2.70 1.27 -9.88
CA VAL A 56 2.92 2.70 -9.59
C VAL A 56 3.11 3.56 -10.85
N GLN A 57 3.56 2.94 -11.95
CA GLN A 57 3.78 3.60 -13.24
C GLN A 57 2.46 3.90 -13.99
N TYR A 58 1.35 3.26 -13.60
CA TYR A 58 0.08 3.33 -14.31
C TYR A 58 -1.07 3.85 -13.45
N VAL A 59 -0.99 3.69 -12.12
CA VAL A 59 -1.99 4.23 -11.20
C VAL A 59 -1.78 5.74 -11.01
N PRO A 60 -2.84 6.53 -10.78
CA PRO A 60 -2.72 7.97 -10.57
C PRO A 60 -1.91 8.27 -9.31
N GLN A 61 -1.16 9.38 -9.35
CA GLN A 61 -0.49 9.93 -8.18
C GLN A 61 -1.47 10.13 -7.03
N GLY A 62 -1.04 9.83 -5.81
CA GLY A 62 -1.88 9.89 -4.63
C GLY A 62 -1.29 9.15 -3.45
N VAL A 63 -2.07 8.23 -2.87
CA VAL A 63 -1.62 7.38 -1.76
C VAL A 63 -1.52 5.94 -2.25
N ALA A 64 -0.35 5.32 -2.14
CA ALA A 64 -0.16 3.89 -2.34
C ALA A 64 -0.18 3.19 -0.97
N LEU A 65 -1.28 2.51 -0.66
CA LEU A 65 -1.43 1.68 0.53
C LEU A 65 -1.06 0.24 0.16
N ALA A 66 -0.03 -0.33 0.78
CA ALA A 66 0.40 -1.70 0.53
C ALA A 66 0.57 -2.46 1.84
N VAL A 67 -0.11 -3.61 1.97
CA VAL A 67 -0.08 -4.41 3.19
C VAL A 67 0.13 -5.89 2.87
N ILE A 68 1.39 -6.30 2.94
CA ILE A 68 1.79 -7.71 3.05
C ILE A 68 2.70 -7.77 4.27
N ASP A 69 2.19 -8.28 5.39
CA ASP A 69 2.92 -8.33 6.64
C ASP A 69 2.81 -9.68 7.34
N PRO A 70 3.78 -10.59 7.11
CA PRO A 70 3.83 -11.87 7.82
C PRO A 70 4.10 -11.74 9.32
N GLY A 71 4.41 -10.54 9.83
CA GLY A 71 4.60 -10.29 11.27
C GLY A 71 3.53 -9.42 11.89
N VAL A 72 2.31 -9.42 11.36
CA VAL A 72 1.18 -8.74 11.99
C VAL A 72 1.06 -9.17 13.47
N GLY A 73 0.87 -8.20 14.38
CA GLY A 73 0.85 -8.45 15.83
C GLY A 73 2.23 -8.45 16.52
N THR A 74 3.30 -8.17 15.79
CA THR A 74 4.64 -7.88 16.36
C THR A 74 4.89 -6.38 16.46
N SER A 75 6.07 -5.96 16.94
CA SER A 75 6.45 -4.55 17.09
C SER A 75 6.76 -3.81 15.76
N ARG A 76 6.35 -4.34 14.60
CA ARG A 76 6.63 -3.71 13.31
C ARG A 76 5.83 -2.44 13.15
N ARG A 77 6.53 -1.36 12.85
CA ARG A 77 5.93 -0.04 12.62
C ARG A 77 5.39 0.02 11.20
N ALA A 78 4.18 0.55 11.06
CA ALA A 78 3.73 1.08 9.79
C ALA A 78 4.55 2.34 9.49
N ILE A 79 4.94 2.53 8.24
CA ILE A 79 5.67 3.71 7.79
C ILE A 79 4.90 4.45 6.71
N ALA A 80 5.16 5.75 6.64
CA ALA A 80 4.70 6.65 5.59
C ALA A 80 5.90 7.30 4.92
N ALA A 81 6.11 7.00 3.64
CA ALA A 81 7.19 7.57 2.83
C ALA A 81 6.62 8.59 1.83
N ALA A 82 6.99 9.87 1.98
CA ALA A 82 6.62 10.93 1.05
C ALA A 82 7.60 10.97 -0.12
N THR A 83 7.08 11.08 -1.34
CA THR A 83 7.86 11.06 -2.60
C THR A 83 7.29 12.08 -3.58
N PRO A 84 8.00 12.42 -4.67
CA PRO A 84 7.46 13.23 -5.76
C PRO A 84 6.20 12.67 -6.43
N TRP A 85 5.96 11.36 -6.34
CA TRP A 85 4.75 10.71 -6.89
C TRP A 85 3.56 10.75 -5.93
N GLY A 86 3.80 10.92 -4.64
CA GLY A 86 2.78 10.83 -3.59
C GLY A 86 3.27 10.11 -2.35
N LEU A 87 2.33 9.60 -1.56
CA LEU A 87 2.60 8.96 -0.27
C LEU A 87 2.53 7.44 -0.37
N PHE A 88 3.52 6.72 0.16
CA PHE A 88 3.52 5.27 0.28
C PHE A 88 3.32 4.88 1.73
N LEU A 89 2.29 4.07 2.00
CA LEU A 89 1.89 3.61 3.33
C LEU A 89 1.98 2.08 3.39
N GLY A 90 2.65 1.54 4.41
CA GLY A 90 2.80 0.10 4.58
C GLY A 90 3.78 -0.30 5.68
N PRO A 91 4.00 -1.60 5.90
CA PRO A 91 4.94 -2.10 6.89
C PRO A 91 6.41 -1.79 6.51
N ASP A 92 7.25 -1.52 7.52
CA ASP A 92 8.70 -1.41 7.35
C ASP A 92 9.35 -2.80 7.20
N ASN A 93 9.10 -3.45 6.06
CA ASN A 93 9.61 -4.79 5.75
C ASN A 93 10.20 -4.90 4.33
N GLY A 94 10.37 -3.77 3.64
CA GLY A 94 10.87 -3.69 2.28
C GLY A 94 9.79 -3.72 1.19
N LEU A 95 8.50 -3.88 1.53
CA LEU A 95 7.39 -3.88 0.57
C LEU A 95 7.36 -2.61 -0.30
N LEU A 96 7.59 -1.46 0.30
CA LEU A 96 7.49 -0.15 -0.38
C LEU A 96 8.75 0.22 -1.18
N ALA A 97 9.89 -0.37 -0.83
CA ALA A 97 11.20 0.15 -1.22
C ALA A 97 11.42 0.23 -2.74
N PRO A 98 11.08 -0.79 -3.56
CA PRO A 98 11.27 -0.70 -5.01
C PRO A 98 10.41 0.39 -5.66
N ALA A 99 9.16 0.52 -5.24
CA ALA A 99 8.25 1.52 -5.78
C ALA A 99 8.66 2.94 -5.39
N VAL A 100 9.08 3.15 -4.13
CA VAL A 100 9.64 4.42 -3.67
C VAL A 100 10.90 4.79 -4.45
N ALA A 101 11.79 3.81 -4.72
CA ALA A 101 13.02 4.07 -5.47
C ALA A 101 12.75 4.51 -6.91
N ILE A 102 11.82 3.88 -7.64
CA ILE A 102 11.58 4.19 -9.05
C ILE A 102 10.92 5.57 -9.25
N VAL A 103 10.21 6.08 -8.24
CA VAL A 103 9.52 7.38 -8.31
C VAL A 103 10.37 8.56 -7.84
N GLY A 104 11.65 8.35 -7.57
CA GLY A 104 12.60 9.40 -7.18
C GLY A 104 13.07 9.34 -5.72
N GLY A 105 12.68 8.32 -4.96
CA GLY A 105 13.06 8.15 -3.55
C GLY A 105 12.14 8.87 -2.57
N ALA A 106 12.36 8.60 -1.28
CA ALA A 106 11.62 9.24 -0.20
C ALA A 106 12.29 10.56 0.21
N GLU A 107 11.51 11.63 0.26
CA GLU A 107 11.90 12.93 0.81
C GLU A 107 11.76 12.95 2.34
N GLU A 108 10.79 12.20 2.86
CA GLU A 108 10.50 12.07 4.29
C GLU A 108 9.95 10.67 4.60
N ILE A 109 10.34 10.10 5.75
CA ILE A 109 9.79 8.84 6.28
C ILE A 109 9.30 9.07 7.71
N ARG A 110 8.04 8.68 8.00
CA ARG A 110 7.42 8.73 9.33
C ARG A 110 7.03 7.31 9.77
N SER A 111 7.08 7.01 11.07
CA SER A 111 6.76 5.68 11.65
C SER A 111 5.98 5.78 12.95
#